data_AF-A0A8S3KF62-F1
#
_entry.id   AF-A0A8S3KF62-F1
#
_cell.length_a   1.000
_cell.length_b   1.000
_cell.length_c   1.000
_cell.angle_alpha   90.00
_cell.angle_beta   90.00
_cell.angle_gamma   90.00
#
_symmetry.space_group_name_H-M   'P 1'
#
loop_
_entity.id
_entity.type
_entity.pdbx_description
1 polymer ?
#
loop_
_entity_poly.entity_id
_entity_poly.type
_entity_poly.pdbx_seq_one_letter_code
_entity_poly.pdbx_strand_id
1 'polypeptide(L)'
;DKPPTISIRKGGSDVPFISKIIINVSDIFDKSAGRISIKDEGKLIVNIGSNGYGTVRSKGEYSTGKHRFRFKIEHTSTHKWNLIGIVSKTTPLQATAYNTLTSFGWIANNFVCLNGKLFANHNGYKSDVDKNDIIELLI
;
A
#
# COMPACT_ATOMS: atom_id res chain seq x y z
N ASP A 1 25.35 3.83 1.70
CA ASP A 1 25.71 2.42 1.44
C ASP A 1 25.00 1.88 0.20
N LYS A 2 25.75 1.26 -0.72
CA LYS A 2 25.17 0.56 -1.88
C LYS A 2 24.55 -0.76 -1.39
N PRO A 3 23.34 -1.13 -1.85
CA PRO A 3 22.74 -2.41 -1.47
C PRO A 3 23.59 -3.58 -1.97
N PRO A 4 23.66 -4.70 -1.22
CA PRO A 4 24.41 -5.88 -1.63
C PRO A 4 23.84 -6.42 -2.93
N THR A 5 24.70 -6.60 -3.93
CA THR A 5 24.32 -7.12 -5.24
C THR A 5 24.56 -8.63 -5.24
N ILE A 6 23.53 -9.43 -5.53
CA ILE A 6 23.68 -10.88 -5.74
C ILE A 6 23.80 -11.12 -7.25
N SER A 7 24.83 -11.85 -7.67
CA SER A 7 25.02 -12.28 -9.07
C SER A 7 24.67 -13.77 -9.19
N ILE A 8 23.67 -14.09 -10.02
CA ILE A 8 23.29 -15.48 -10.31
C ILE A 8 23.58 -15.76 -11.79
N ARG A 9 24.36 -16.82 -12.06
CA ARG A 9 24.71 -17.26 -13.42
C ARG A 9 24.10 -18.64 -13.69
N LYS A 10 23.62 -18.87 -14.92
CA LYS A 10 23.34 -20.22 -15.42
C LYS A 10 24.64 -20.80 -15.97
N GLY A 11 24.97 -22.04 -15.63
CA GLY A 11 26.20 -22.69 -16.11
C GLY A 11 26.23 -22.74 -17.64
N GLY A 12 27.30 -22.20 -18.24
CA GLY A 12 27.59 -22.33 -19.68
C GLY A 12 27.26 -21.15 -20.59
N SER A 13 26.85 -19.97 -20.09
CA SER A 13 26.76 -18.76 -20.94
C SER A 13 27.28 -17.51 -20.24
N ASP A 14 28.10 -16.73 -20.93
CA ASP A 14 28.57 -15.40 -20.48
C ASP A 14 27.51 -14.30 -20.58
N VAL A 15 26.31 -14.63 -21.06
CA VAL A 15 25.17 -13.72 -21.07
C VAL A 15 24.54 -13.71 -19.67
N PRO A 16 24.55 -12.57 -18.95
CA PRO A 16 23.86 -12.48 -17.67
C PRO A 16 22.34 -12.67 -17.88
N PHE A 17 21.77 -13.71 -17.26
CA PHE A 17 20.32 -13.99 -17.30
C PHE A 17 19.52 -12.79 -16.78
N ILE A 18 20.07 -12.07 -15.80
CA ILE A 18 19.57 -10.77 -15.33
C ILE A 18 20.79 -9.89 -15.03
N SER A 19 20.99 -8.81 -15.79
CA SER A 19 22.15 -7.92 -15.63
C SER A 19 21.94 -6.82 -14.58
N LYS A 20 20.70 -6.60 -14.14
CA LYS A 20 20.36 -5.61 -13.12
C LYS A 20 18.95 -5.85 -12.58
N ILE A 21 18.79 -6.01 -11.26
CA ILE A 21 17.50 -5.80 -10.60
C ILE A 21 17.66 -4.57 -9.72
N ILE A 22 17.03 -3.48 -10.12
CA ILE A 22 16.87 -2.30 -9.26
C ILE A 22 15.51 -2.44 -8.61
N ILE A 23 15.46 -2.68 -7.30
CA ILE A 23 14.24 -2.43 -6.54
C ILE A 23 14.48 -1.14 -5.79
N ASN A 24 14.06 -0.04 -6.40
CA ASN A 24 13.95 1.23 -5.70
C ASN A 24 12.69 1.93 -6.19
N VAL A 25 11.59 1.66 -5.48
CA VAL A 25 10.41 2.50 -5.58
C VAL A 25 10.08 2.91 -4.15
N SER A 26 10.72 3.99 -3.70
CA SER A 26 10.18 4.76 -2.58
C SER A 26 9.03 5.58 -3.15
N ASP A 27 7.89 4.93 -3.41
CA ASP A 27 6.70 5.69 -3.76
C ASP A 27 6.33 6.57 -2.58
N ILE A 28 6.15 7.85 -2.89
CA ILE A 28 5.75 8.87 -1.92
C ILE A 28 4.26 9.14 -2.06
N PHE A 29 3.62 9.44 -0.94
CA PHE A 29 2.27 9.98 -0.93
C PHE A 29 2.29 11.45 -1.30
N ASP A 30 1.37 11.87 -2.16
CA ASP A 30 1.30 13.24 -2.68
C ASP A 30 -0.06 13.90 -2.40
N LYS A 31 -1.14 13.12 -2.46
CA LYS A 31 -2.50 13.67 -2.36
C LYS A 31 -3.24 13.08 -1.17
N SER A 32 -3.93 13.94 -0.43
CA SER A 32 -4.74 13.57 0.73
C SER A 32 -6.11 14.24 0.71
N ALA A 33 -7.12 13.58 1.26
CA ALA A 33 -8.42 14.16 1.56
C ALA A 33 -8.96 13.65 2.91
N GLY A 34 -9.70 14.51 3.62
CA GLY A 34 -10.28 14.18 4.92
C GLY A 34 -9.32 14.41 6.09
N ARG A 35 -9.44 13.59 7.14
CA ARG A 35 -8.71 13.76 8.42
C ARG A 35 -7.35 13.06 8.39
N ILE A 36 -6.55 13.30 7.37
CA ILE A 36 -5.24 12.68 7.19
C ILE A 36 -4.24 13.67 6.61
N SER A 37 -3.00 13.58 7.06
CA SER A 37 -1.91 14.45 6.65
C SER A 37 -0.74 13.62 6.15
N ILE A 38 -0.07 14.15 5.13
CA ILE A 38 1.16 13.62 4.59
C ILE A 38 2.31 14.46 5.16
N LYS A 39 3.31 13.80 5.72
CA LYS A 39 4.50 14.38 6.35
C LYS A 39 5.77 13.68 5.84
N ASP A 40 6.92 14.17 6.27
CA ASP A 40 8.24 13.62 5.93
C ASP A 40 8.42 13.40 4.41
N GLU A 41 8.18 14.47 3.64
CA GLU A 41 8.31 14.45 2.18
C GLU A 41 7.50 13.34 1.48
N GLY A 42 6.34 12.99 2.04
CA GLY A 42 5.48 11.94 1.47
C GLY A 42 5.74 10.53 2.00
N LYS A 43 6.60 10.36 3.00
CA LYS A 43 6.95 9.05 3.57
C LYS A 43 6.15 8.71 4.81
N LEU A 44 5.56 9.70 5.48
CA LEU A 44 4.79 9.51 6.71
C LEU A 44 3.34 9.94 6.52
N ILE A 45 2.41 9.06 6.90
CA ILE A 45 0.98 9.35 6.93
C ILE A 45 0.54 9.46 8.39
N VAL A 46 -0.16 10.55 8.72
CA VAL A 46 -0.63 10.81 10.08
C VAL A 46 -2.13 11.07 10.06
N ASN A 47 -2.89 10.31 10.84
CA ASN A 47 -4.27 10.66 11.14
C ASN A 47 -4.28 11.87 12.09
N ILE A 48 -5.01 12.93 11.71
CA ILE A 48 -5.01 14.23 12.42
C ILE A 48 -6.34 14.50 13.15
N GLY A 49 -7.22 13.51 13.30
CA GLY A 49 -8.51 13.66 13.97
C GLY A 49 -8.94 12.43 14.77
N SER A 50 -9.85 12.63 15.72
CA SER A 50 -10.40 11.56 16.56
C SER A 50 -11.54 10.78 15.89
N ASN A 51 -12.27 11.41 14.96
CA ASN A 51 -13.42 10.82 14.26
C ASN A 51 -13.42 11.20 12.77
N GLY A 52 -13.79 10.24 11.91
CA GLY A 52 -13.94 10.42 10.47
C GLY A 52 -12.90 9.68 9.63
N TYR A 53 -13.05 9.79 8.31
CA TYR A 53 -12.21 9.09 7.34
C TYR A 53 -11.14 10.01 6.74
N GLY A 54 -10.07 9.39 6.26
CA GLY A 54 -9.04 10.05 5.47
C GLY A 54 -8.55 9.10 4.39
N THR A 55 -8.22 9.65 3.23
CA THR A 55 -7.62 8.91 2.12
C THR A 55 -6.35 9.61 1.69
N VAL A 56 -5.31 8.81 1.43
CA VAL A 56 -4.07 9.26 0.79
C VAL A 56 -3.86 8.45 -0.48
N ARG A 57 -3.20 9.06 -1.48
CA ARG A 57 -2.78 8.39 -2.71
C ARG A 57 -1.29 8.61 -2.94
N SER A 58 -0.62 7.55 -3.38
CA SER A 58 0.73 7.64 -3.92
C SER A 58 0.76 8.53 -5.15
N LYS A 59 1.93 9.08 -5.44
CA LYS A 59 2.18 9.82 -6.69
C LYS A 59 2.13 8.91 -7.92
N GLY A 60 2.51 7.64 -7.77
CA GLY A 60 2.55 6.69 -8.86
C GLY A 60 1.16 6.24 -9.35
N GLU A 61 1.07 6.04 -10.67
CA GLU A 61 -0.06 5.43 -11.36
C GLU A 61 0.44 4.16 -12.07
N TYR A 62 -0.33 3.08 -11.99
CA TYR A 62 0.09 1.77 -12.50
C TYR A 62 -1.00 1.20 -13.40
N SER A 63 -0.62 0.81 -14.62
CA SER A 63 -1.51 0.20 -15.61
C SER A 63 -1.07 -1.20 -16.03
N THR A 64 0.21 -1.54 -15.86
CA THR A 64 0.81 -2.83 -16.25
C THR A 64 2.01 -3.14 -15.35
N GLY A 65 2.48 -4.39 -15.38
CA GLY A 65 3.66 -4.84 -14.64
C GLY A 65 3.34 -5.40 -13.26
N LYS A 66 4.39 -5.76 -12.51
CA LYS A 66 4.31 -6.19 -11.11
C LYS A 66 4.95 -5.14 -10.23
N HIS A 67 4.22 -4.64 -9.24
CA HIS A 67 4.67 -3.59 -8.33
C HIS A 67 4.61 -4.08 -6.89
N ARG A 68 5.62 -3.71 -6.10
CA ARG A 68 5.71 -4.06 -4.69
C ARG A 68 5.79 -2.80 -3.87
N PHE A 69 4.85 -2.65 -2.95
CA PHE A 69 4.81 -1.58 -1.97
C PHE A 69 5.02 -2.14 -0.58
N ARG A 70 5.73 -1.39 0.26
CA ARG A 70 5.99 -1.74 1.65
C ARG A 70 5.54 -0.61 2.55
N PHE A 71 4.71 -0.93 3.52
CA PHE A 71 4.21 0.03 4.51
C PHE A 71 4.61 -0.46 5.89
N LYS A 72 5.21 0.41 6.70
CA LYS A 72 5.51 0.13 8.11
C LYS A 72 4.43 0.78 8.98
N ILE A 73 3.86 0.01 9.89
CA ILE A 73 2.92 0.54 10.88
C ILE A 73 3.72 1.07 12.07
N GLU A 74 3.92 2.38 12.15
CA GLU A 74 4.66 2.98 13.27
C GLU A 74 3.81 3.08 14.54
N HIS A 75 2.52 3.38 14.37
CA HIS A 75 1.55 3.52 15.44
C HIS A 75 0.19 3.03 14.97
N THR A 76 -0.55 2.39 15.87
CA THR A 76 -1.93 1.95 15.62
C THR A 76 -2.80 2.31 16.83
N SER A 77 -4.08 2.57 16.59
CA SER A 77 -5.07 2.74 17.66
C SER A 77 -5.73 1.39 17.96
N THR A 78 -6.51 1.33 19.05
CA THR A 78 -7.34 0.16 19.35
C THR A 78 -8.41 -0.11 18.29
N HIS A 79 -8.80 0.91 17.52
CA HIS A 79 -9.78 0.82 16.43
C HIS A 79 -9.06 0.80 15.08
N LYS A 80 -8.61 -0.40 14.68
CA LYS A 80 -7.81 -0.61 13.48
C LYS A 80 -8.69 -0.55 12.21
N TRP A 81 -8.93 0.64 11.68
CA TRP A 81 -9.70 0.84 10.43
C TRP A 81 -8.83 1.41 9.30
N ASN A 82 -7.67 0.77 9.08
CA ASN A 82 -6.75 1.15 8.01
C ASN A 82 -7.02 0.29 6.77
N LEU A 83 -7.40 0.91 5.65
CA LEU A 83 -7.49 0.25 4.36
C LEU A 83 -6.19 0.47 3.58
N ILE A 84 -5.57 -0.61 3.13
CA ILE A 84 -4.40 -0.59 2.24
C ILE A 84 -4.79 -1.30 0.95
N GLY A 85 -4.62 -0.62 -0.18
CA GLY A 85 -5.05 -1.17 -1.46
C GLY A 85 -4.91 -0.19 -2.62
N ILE A 86 -5.72 -0.42 -3.65
CA ILE A 86 -5.72 0.32 -4.91
C ILE A 86 -7.09 0.95 -5.18
N VAL A 87 -7.07 2.03 -5.94
CA VAL A 87 -8.25 2.71 -6.45
C VAL A 87 -7.97 3.23 -7.85
N SER A 88 -8.99 3.25 -8.72
CA SER A 88 -8.83 3.83 -10.06
C SER A 88 -8.41 5.30 -10.00
N LYS A 89 -7.53 5.72 -10.91
CA LYS A 89 -7.15 7.13 -11.07
C LYS A 89 -8.33 8.03 -11.46
N THR A 90 -9.34 7.47 -12.13
CA THR A 90 -10.54 8.22 -12.54
C THR A 90 -11.47 8.50 -11.37
N THR A 91 -11.28 7.84 -10.23
CA THR A 91 -12.06 8.09 -9.03
C THR A 91 -11.61 9.40 -8.39
N PRO A 92 -12.52 10.35 -8.11
CA PRO A 92 -12.18 11.57 -7.40
C PRO A 92 -11.50 11.29 -6.06
N LEU A 93 -10.56 12.14 -5.67
CA LEU A 93 -9.97 12.07 -4.34
C LEU A 93 -11.02 12.55 -3.32
N GLN A 94 -11.38 11.68 -2.38
CA GLN A 94 -12.36 11.96 -1.33
C GLN A 94 -12.01 11.19 -0.06
N ALA A 95 -12.47 11.68 1.09
CA ALA A 95 -12.15 11.09 2.39
C ALA A 95 -12.57 9.62 2.52
N THR A 96 -13.68 9.25 1.88
CA THR A 96 -14.32 7.93 1.93
C THR A 96 -14.03 7.10 0.67
N ALA A 97 -12.85 7.22 0.05
CA ALA A 97 -12.55 6.52 -1.20
C ALA A 97 -12.77 5.00 -1.14
N TYR A 98 -12.71 4.39 0.05
CA TYR A 98 -13.01 2.97 0.24
C TYR A 98 -14.41 2.55 -0.23
N ASN A 99 -15.37 3.46 -0.37
CA ASN A 99 -16.75 3.16 -0.75
C ASN A 99 -17.02 3.22 -2.26
N THR A 100 -15.98 3.46 -3.07
CA THR A 100 -16.14 3.59 -4.53
C THR A 100 -15.98 2.24 -5.22
N LEU A 101 -16.72 2.02 -6.31
CA LEU A 101 -16.74 0.74 -7.05
C LEU A 101 -15.37 0.31 -7.60
N THR A 102 -14.40 1.20 -7.64
CA THR A 102 -13.05 0.96 -8.15
C THR A 102 -12.03 0.73 -7.04
N SER A 103 -12.48 0.68 -5.79
CA SER A 103 -11.62 0.45 -4.63
C SER A 103 -11.52 -1.03 -4.28
N PHE A 104 -10.28 -1.49 -4.11
CA PHE A 104 -9.95 -2.83 -3.69
C PHE A 104 -8.85 -2.78 -2.65
N GLY A 105 -8.94 -3.58 -1.60
CA GLY A 105 -7.89 -3.60 -0.61
C GLY A 105 -8.18 -4.46 0.60
N TRP A 106 -7.22 -4.45 1.50
CA TRP A 106 -7.28 -5.12 2.78
C TRP A 106 -7.50 -4.10 3.86
N ILE A 107 -8.32 -4.46 4.82
CA ILE A 107 -8.54 -3.68 6.03
C ILE A 107 -8.11 -4.55 7.20
N ALA A 108 -7.63 -3.95 8.27
CA ALA A 108 -7.45 -4.66 9.53
C ALA A 108 -8.79 -5.25 10.05
N ASN A 109 -8.72 -6.10 11.08
CA ASN A 109 -9.89 -6.78 11.68
C ASN A 109 -10.60 -7.78 10.74
N ASN A 110 -9.85 -8.45 9.85
CA ASN A 110 -10.34 -9.48 8.93
C ASN A 110 -11.38 -8.98 7.91
N PHE A 111 -11.27 -7.72 7.48
CA PHE A 111 -12.12 -7.16 6.43
C PHE A 111 -11.37 -7.04 5.10
N VAL A 112 -12.09 -7.29 4.02
CA VAL A 112 -11.64 -6.99 2.66
C VAL A 112 -12.59 -5.98 2.02
N CYS A 113 -12.03 -5.09 1.19
CA CYS A 113 -12.80 -4.22 0.33
C CYS A 113 -12.72 -4.74 -1.10
N LEU A 114 -13.87 -5.08 -1.69
CA LEU A 114 -14.00 -5.51 -3.07
C LEU A 114 -15.05 -4.65 -3.76
N ASN A 115 -14.66 -3.94 -4.81
CA ASN A 115 -15.53 -2.99 -5.52
C ASN A 115 -16.25 -2.01 -4.57
N GLY A 116 -15.52 -1.48 -3.59
CA GLY A 116 -16.07 -0.54 -2.61
C GLY A 116 -16.99 -1.13 -1.54
N LYS A 117 -17.16 -2.46 -1.50
CA LYS A 117 -17.97 -3.17 -0.51
C LYS A 117 -17.08 -3.90 0.48
N LEU A 118 -17.46 -3.85 1.75
CA LEU A 118 -16.72 -4.48 2.84
C LEU A 118 -17.27 -5.88 3.13
N PHE A 119 -16.37 -6.86 3.24
CA PHE A 119 -16.70 -8.23 3.58
C PHE A 119 -15.87 -8.69 4.77
N ALA A 120 -16.53 -9.12 5.84
CA ALA A 120 -15.88 -9.73 7.00
C ALA A 120 -15.56 -11.20 6.71
N ASN A 121 -14.42 -11.69 7.21
CA ASN A 121 -14.02 -13.10 7.16
C ASN A 121 -14.06 -13.71 5.75
N HIS A 122 -13.84 -12.89 4.72
CA HIS A 122 -13.89 -13.33 3.33
C HIS A 122 -12.88 -14.46 3.10
N ASN A 123 -13.32 -15.61 2.60
CA ASN A 123 -12.48 -16.80 2.35
C ASN A 123 -11.57 -17.24 3.52
N GLY A 124 -11.95 -16.94 4.77
CA GLY A 124 -11.15 -17.27 5.95
C GLY A 124 -9.87 -16.45 6.13
N TYR A 125 -9.70 -15.36 5.38
CA TYR A 125 -8.57 -14.45 5.55
C TYR A 125 -8.57 -13.81 6.94
N LYS A 126 -7.37 -13.69 7.51
CA LYS A 126 -7.12 -12.98 8.76
C LYS A 126 -6.21 -11.79 8.48
N SER A 127 -6.50 -10.64 9.10
CA SER A 127 -5.68 -9.44 9.06
C SER A 127 -5.54 -8.86 10.47
N ASP A 128 -4.45 -9.26 11.11
CA ASP A 128 -3.93 -8.74 12.36
C ASP A 128 -2.83 -7.72 12.06
N VAL A 129 -3.25 -6.47 11.86
CA VAL A 129 -2.31 -5.35 11.64
C VAL A 129 -1.94 -4.73 12.98
N ASP A 130 -0.68 -4.80 13.36
CA ASP A 130 -0.14 -4.30 14.61
C ASP A 130 1.03 -3.34 14.45
N LYS A 131 1.38 -2.68 15.55
CA LYS A 131 2.55 -1.80 15.59
C LYS A 131 3.82 -2.59 15.24
N ASN A 132 4.67 -1.99 14.41
CA ASN A 132 5.90 -2.51 13.84
C ASN A 132 5.73 -3.53 12.70
N ASP A 133 4.51 -3.87 12.33
CA ASP A 133 4.29 -4.73 11.17
C ASP A 133 4.73 -4.04 9.88
N ILE A 134 5.20 -4.86 8.95
CA ILE A 134 5.49 -4.46 7.58
C ILE A 134 4.47 -5.14 6.67
N ILE A 135 3.65 -4.33 6.02
CA ILE A 135 2.63 -4.78 5.08
C ILE A 135 3.21 -4.68 3.68
N GLU A 136 3.09 -5.77 2.92
CA GLU A 136 3.50 -5.81 1.52
C GLU A 136 2.27 -5.90 0.62
N LEU A 137 2.14 -4.94 -0.28
CA LEU A 137 1.13 -4.98 -1.34
C LEU A 137 1.83 -5.33 -2.65
N LEU A 138 1.38 -6.41 -3.27
CA LEU A 138 1.80 -6.87 -4.58
C LEU A 138 0.63 -6.69 -5.56
N ILE A 139 0.84 -5.90 -6.60
CA ILE A 139 -0.14 -5.67 -7.68
C ILE A 139 0.47 -5.94 -9.04
#